data_AF-A0A2S9F7B9-F1
#
_entry.id   AF-A0A2S9F7B9-F1
#
_cell.length_a   1.000
_cell.length_b   1.000
_cell.length_c   1.000
_cell.angle_alpha   90.00
_cell.angle_beta   90.00
_cell.angle_gamma   90.00
#
_symmetry.space_group_name_H-M   'P 1'
#
loop_
_entity.id
_entity.type
_entity.pdbx_description
1 polymer ?
#
loop_
_entity_poly.entity_id
_entity_poly.type
_entity_poly.pdbx_seq_one_letter_code
_entity_poly.pdbx_strand_id
1 'polypeptide(L)' 'MKYKIDPDVLHGVAKQAVGLPLDDGKLITRTIELLAAEYPDLIDPSPGRWVGSKAGGVLGKVRFLYFSPREYVVIFGSP' A
#
# COMPACT_ATOMS: atom_id res chain seq x y z
N MET A 1 13.97 -14.18 13.54
CA MET A 1 12.72 -13.40 13.74
C MET A 1 12.08 -13.25 12.37
N LYS A 2 10.78 -13.54 12.20
CA LYS A 2 10.12 -13.58 10.89
C LYS A 2 9.33 -12.28 10.68
N TYR A 3 9.48 -11.62 9.52
CA TYR A 3 8.63 -10.49 9.12
C TYR A 3 7.18 -10.94 8.96
N LYS A 4 6.22 -10.06 9.26
CA LYS A 4 4.80 -10.36 9.03
C LYS A 4 4.44 -10.21 7.55
N ILE A 5 5.08 -9.27 6.87
CA ILE A 5 4.86 -9.00 5.45
C ILE A 5 5.93 -9.71 4.63
N ASP A 6 5.50 -10.59 3.72
CA ASP A 6 6.38 -11.30 2.79
C ASP A 6 6.64 -10.43 1.53
N PRO A 7 7.91 -10.09 1.21
CA PRO A 7 8.25 -9.33 0.01
C PRO A 7 7.80 -9.97 -1.29
N ASP A 8 7.77 -11.32 -1.38
CA ASP A 8 7.36 -12.01 -2.60
C ASP A 8 5.85 -11.85 -2.84
N VAL A 9 5.06 -11.81 -1.77
CA VAL A 9 3.62 -11.49 -1.85
C VAL A 9 3.42 -10.04 -2.29
N LEU A 10 4.18 -9.09 -1.74
CA LEU A 10 4.10 -7.68 -2.16
C LEU A 10 4.38 -7.52 -3.67
N HIS A 11 5.43 -8.18 -4.15
CA HIS A 11 5.79 -8.19 -5.57
C HIS A 11 4.70 -8.82 -6.44
N GLY A 12 4.13 -9.95 -5.98
CA GLY A 12 3.02 -10.62 -6.64
C GLY A 12 1.77 -9.73 -6.77
N VAL A 13 1.40 -9.02 -5.70
CA VAL A 13 0.27 -8.07 -5.72
C VAL A 13 0.56 -6.90 -6.65
N ALA A 14 1.76 -6.31 -6.57
CA ALA A 14 2.15 -5.19 -7.43
C ALA A 14 2.07 -5.56 -8.92
N LYS A 15 2.52 -6.77 -9.29
CA LYS A 15 2.41 -7.30 -10.67
C LYS A 15 0.99 -7.50 -11.14
N GLN A 16 0.06 -7.83 -10.25
CA GLN A 16 -1.35 -7.99 -10.61
C GLN A 16 -2.06 -6.65 -10.80
N ALA A 17 -1.67 -5.63 -10.04
CA ALA A 17 -2.27 -4.31 -10.10
C ALA A 17 -1.64 -3.38 -11.15
N VAL A 18 -0.37 -3.60 -11.51
CA VAL A 18 0.34 -2.76 -12.48
C VAL A 18 -0.35 -2.84 -13.85
N GLY A 19 -0.67 -1.68 -14.41
CA GLY A 19 -1.41 -1.56 -15.67
C GLY A 19 -2.90 -1.29 -15.52
N LEU A 20 -3.46 -1.36 -14.29
CA LEU A 20 -4.81 -0.86 -14.04
C LEU A 20 -4.85 0.67 -14.13
N PRO A 21 -5.98 1.27 -14.55
CA PRO A 21 -6.14 2.71 -14.57
C PRO A 21 -5.94 3.34 -13.18
N LEU A 22 -5.23 4.47 -13.16
CA LEU A 22 -5.04 5.28 -11.95
C LEU A 22 -6.17 6.30 -11.77
N ASP A 23 -6.71 6.84 -12.87
CA ASP A 23 -7.62 8.00 -12.89
C ASP A 23 -8.93 7.78 -12.11
N ASP A 24 -9.42 6.55 -12.09
CA ASP A 24 -10.62 6.14 -11.35
C ASP A 24 -10.30 5.46 -10.00
N GLY A 25 -9.03 5.48 -9.59
CA GLY A 25 -8.54 4.88 -8.35
C GLY A 25 -8.54 3.35 -8.34
N LYS A 26 -8.89 2.67 -9.45
CA LYS A 26 -8.97 1.20 -9.50
C LYS A 26 -7.66 0.54 -9.16
N LEU A 27 -6.53 1.06 -9.62
CA LEU A 27 -5.21 0.54 -9.27
C LEU A 27 -5.02 0.48 -7.75
N ILE A 28 -5.33 1.58 -7.05
CA ILE A 28 -5.14 1.69 -5.61
C ILE A 28 -6.11 0.78 -4.87
N THR A 29 -7.40 0.83 -5.20
CA THR A 29 -8.44 -0.01 -4.58
C THR A 29 -8.11 -1.49 -4.76
N ARG A 30 -7.78 -1.92 -5.98
CA ARG A 30 -7.46 -3.32 -6.26
C ARG A 30 -6.20 -3.78 -5.55
N THR A 31 -5.17 -2.94 -5.47
CA THR A 31 -3.94 -3.24 -4.72
C THR A 31 -4.26 -3.51 -3.24
N ILE A 32 -5.10 -2.68 -2.62
CA ILE A 32 -5.45 -2.82 -1.21
C ILE A 32 -6.31 -4.07 -0.98
N GLU A 33 -7.28 -4.36 -1.85
CA GLU A 33 -8.09 -5.59 -1.77
C GLU A 33 -7.23 -6.84 -1.84
N LEU A 34 -6.26 -6.89 -2.76
CA LEU A 34 -5.34 -8.01 -2.90
C LEU A 34 -4.46 -8.17 -1.65
N LEU A 35 -3.95 -7.06 -1.10
CA LEU A 35 -3.18 -7.10 0.15
C LEU A 35 -4.03 -7.52 1.35
N ALA A 36 -5.28 -7.08 1.44
CA ALA A 36 -6.20 -7.46 2.51
C ALA A 36 -6.59 -8.94 2.43
N ALA A 37 -6.67 -9.51 1.22
CA ALA A 37 -6.91 -10.94 1.04
C ALA A 37 -5.75 -11.81 1.57
N GLU A 38 -4.50 -11.36 1.37
CA GLU A 38 -3.30 -12.04 1.87
C GLU A 38 -3.06 -11.80 3.37
N TYR A 39 -3.46 -10.62 3.88
CA TYR A 39 -3.20 -10.18 5.25
C TYR A 39 -4.44 -9.62 5.96
N PRO A 40 -5.52 -10.40 6.12
CA PRO A 40 -6.81 -9.91 6.62
C PRO A 40 -6.75 -9.36 8.05
N ASP A 41 -5.84 -9.88 8.88
CA ASP A 41 -5.66 -9.42 10.27
C ASP A 41 -4.76 -8.17 10.39
N LEU A 42 -4.13 -7.73 9.30
CA LEU A 42 -3.16 -6.63 9.30
C LEU A 42 -3.55 -5.44 8.43
N ILE A 43 -4.35 -5.66 7.38
CA ILE A 43 -4.70 -4.64 6.39
C ILE A 43 -6.22 -4.56 6.26
N ASP A 44 -6.77 -3.40 6.61
CA ASP A 44 -8.18 -3.07 6.40
C ASP A 44 -8.39 -2.51 4.98
N PRO A 45 -9.27 -3.12 4.15
CA PRO A 45 -9.55 -2.63 2.81
C PRO A 45 -10.44 -1.39 2.76
N SER A 46 -11.02 -0.95 3.88
CA SER A 46 -11.88 0.23 3.94
C SER A 46 -11.15 1.51 3.49
N PRO A 47 -11.83 2.55 3.00
CA PRO A 47 -11.19 3.81 2.65
C PRO A 47 -10.42 4.41 3.83
N GLY A 48 -9.19 4.85 3.58
CA GLY A 48 -8.28 5.35 4.61
C GLY A 48 -7.77 6.76 4.33
N ARG A 49 -7.08 7.32 5.33
CA ARG A 49 -6.57 8.70 5.28
C ARG A 49 -5.26 8.79 4.48
N TRP A 50 -5.18 9.81 3.62
CA TRP A 50 -3.95 10.24 2.99
C TRP A 50 -3.27 11.36 3.80
N VAL A 51 -1.95 11.32 3.88
CA VAL A 51 -1.12 12.30 4.58
C VAL A 51 -0.08 12.86 3.61
N GLY A 52 0.13 14.17 3.63
CA GLY A 52 1.24 14.79 2.87
C GLY A 52 2.58 14.36 3.44
N SER A 53 3.50 13.95 2.57
CA SER A 53 4.87 13.57 2.94
C SER A 53 5.86 14.51 2.25
N LYS A 54 6.67 15.21 3.04
CA LYS A 54 7.78 16.03 2.57
C LYS A 54 9.06 15.59 3.28
N ALA A 55 9.96 14.94 2.57
CA ALA A 55 11.20 14.43 3.12
C ALA A 55 12.29 14.46 2.04
N GLY A 56 13.51 14.88 2.41
CA GLY A 56 14.66 14.87 1.49
C GLY A 56 14.45 15.67 0.18
N GLY A 57 13.58 16.68 0.18
CA GLY A 57 13.22 17.44 -1.03
C GLY A 57 12.13 16.81 -1.91
N VAL A 58 11.68 15.59 -1.60
CA VAL A 58 10.56 14.93 -2.28
C VAL A 58 9.25 15.31 -1.60
N LEU A 59 8.25 15.69 -2.40
CA LEU A 59 6.87 15.92 -1.97
C LEU A 59 5.96 14.85 -2.58
N GLY A 60 5.11 14.27 -1.75
CA GLY A 60 4.11 13.30 -2.19
C GLY A 60 3.00 13.12 -1.15
N LYS A 61 2.20 12.08 -1.35
CA LYS A 61 1.15 11.65 -0.43
C LYS A 61 1.39 10.19 -0.06
N VAL A 62 1.15 9.87 1.20
CA VAL A 62 1.29 8.52 1.74
C VAL A 62 -0.01 8.10 2.42
N ARG A 63 -0.40 6.85 2.22
CA ARG A 63 -1.44 6.17 2.99
C ARG A 63 -0.83 4.95 3.64
N PHE A 64 -0.90 4.87 4.96
CA PHE A 64 -0.48 3.70 5.72
C PHE A 64 -1.57 2.63 5.68
N LEU A 65 -1.18 1.39 5.36
CA LEU A 65 -2.05 0.21 5.38
C LEU A 65 -1.76 -0.67 6.58
N TYR A 66 -0.49 -0.74 6.99
CA TYR A 66 -0.02 -1.45 8.15
C TYR A 66 1.15 -0.69 8.78
N PHE A 67 1.26 -0.68 10.10
CA PHE A 67 2.33 0.00 10.82
C PHE A 67 2.69 -0.73 12.12
N SER A 68 4.00 -0.93 12.33
CA SER A 68 4.56 -1.48 13.57
C SER A 68 5.93 -0.84 13.86
N PRO A 69 6.56 -1.10 15.02
CA PRO A 69 7.90 -0.60 15.31
C PRO A 69 9.01 -1.11 14.37
N ARG A 70 8.76 -2.12 13.52
CA ARG A 70 9.79 -2.77 12.70
C ARG A 70 9.50 -2.78 11.20
N GLU A 71 8.25 -2.68 10.80
CA GLU A 71 7.80 -2.78 9.42
C GLU A 71 6.51 -1.97 9.24
N TYR A 72 6.34 -1.41 8.05
CA TYR A 72 5.14 -0.70 7.63
C TYR A 72 4.88 -0.98 6.15
N VAL A 73 3.60 -0.91 5.76
CA VAL A 73 3.18 -0.98 4.36
C VAL A 73 2.43 0.31 4.04
N VAL A 74 2.82 0.95 2.94
CA VAL A 74 2.23 2.21 2.48
C VAL A 74 1.93 2.15 1.00
N ILE A 75 0.91 2.90 0.59
CA ILE A 75 0.80 3.40 -0.78
C ILE A 75 1.39 4.81 -0.79
N PHE A 76 2.35 5.04 -1.67
CA PHE A 76 2.95 6.34 -1.89
C PHE A 76 2.75 6.78 -3.34
N GLY A 77 2.49 8.07 -3.55
CA GLY A 77 2.41 8.65 -4.88
C GLY A 77 2.49 10.17 -4.86
N SER A 78 2.77 10.76 -6.03
CA SER A 78 2.62 12.20 -6.29
C SER A 78 1.64 12.36 -7.46
N PRO A 79 0.82 13.43 -7.49
CA PRO A 79 0.16 13.86 -8.71
C PRO A 79 1.17 14.14 -9.83
#